data_AF-A0AAD7P8G4-F1
#
_entry.id   AF-A0AAD7P8G4-F1
#
_cell.length_a   1.000
_cell.length_b   1.000
_cell.length_c   1.000
_cell.angle_alpha   90.00
_cell.angle_beta   90.00
_cell.angle_gamma   90.00
#
_symmetry.space_group_name_H-M   'P 1'
#
loop_
_entity.id
_entity.type
_entity.pdbx_description
1 polymer ?
#
loop_
_entity_poly.entity_id
_entity_poly.type
_entity_poly.pdbx_seq_one_letter_code
_entity_poly.pdbx_strand_id
1 'polypeptide(L)'
;MLIIQQSGIRSMMALSGSTMTSWKTSLDMLPTKDPMKEAIVPSASSKTSYAPATQVFILEPRKSQNTAIVLRSLGMSRKEILGALLDGQGLGSDALEKLTKVAPTKEEEEKIIHFHGNPTKLADAESFLYHILKAVPTAFTRFKAMLFISNYDCEILQLNESLQTIELACKELRTRGLFFKLLEAILKAGNRMNAGTARGNAQGFNLTTLQRLSDVKSTDGKTTLLHFVVEQVARSEGRHCLLNKKSRVPNSNSQRSKIDELNSDILSPEEGDREYLMLGLPVLGSLNVELSEVKKAASIEYDSFISMSSTLGARAAEVRQVITCCGNGERGGFVKEIKGFLEECEEELKVGNEEQTRIIDLVKRTTEYYQAGASKDKLINPFQLFVIVKDFLDKVDQVCVQLNHKPQKNNVAGYVVSSGPSSSPIIPSRFPNLSCISCQTCLQHLPANQMKISEEWFLNMYHVS
;
A
#
# COMPACT_ATOMS: atom_id res chain seq x y z
N MET A 1 -1.25 16.66 15.51
CA MET A 1 -0.36 17.41 14.59
C MET A 1 0.98 17.78 15.22
N LEU A 2 1.06 18.31 16.45
CA LEU A 2 2.34 18.61 17.13
C LEU A 2 3.09 17.38 17.70
N ILE A 3 2.38 16.30 18.04
CA ILE A 3 2.99 15.11 18.69
C ILE A 3 3.67 14.18 17.66
N ILE A 4 3.08 14.01 16.47
CA ILE A 4 3.69 13.26 15.34
C ILE A 4 4.99 13.95 14.85
N GLN A 5 5.12 15.27 15.02
CA GLN A 5 6.38 15.96 14.71
C GLN A 5 7.47 15.73 15.76
N GLN A 6 7.14 15.44 17.03
CA GLN A 6 8.14 15.20 18.07
C GLN A 6 8.74 13.78 17.98
N SER A 7 7.95 12.75 17.64
CA SER A 7 8.48 11.43 17.32
C SER A 7 9.29 11.41 16.01
N GLY A 8 8.98 12.30 15.07
CA GLY A 8 9.75 12.50 13.83
C GLY A 8 11.15 13.11 14.00
N ILE A 9 11.51 13.63 15.19
CA ILE A 9 12.82 14.28 15.40
C ILE A 9 13.97 13.26 15.37
N ARG A 10 13.77 12.03 15.85
CA ARG A 10 14.77 10.94 15.71
C ARG A 10 14.96 10.54 14.24
N SER A 11 13.87 10.41 13.49
CA SER A 11 13.92 9.99 12.09
C SER A 11 14.55 11.04 11.15
N MET A 12 14.44 12.33 11.46
CA MET A 12 15.13 13.38 10.71
C MET A 12 16.62 13.53 11.08
N MET A 13 17.01 13.29 12.34
CA MET A 13 18.41 13.36 12.75
C MET A 13 19.26 12.19 12.21
N ALA A 14 18.65 11.02 11.96
CA ALA A 14 19.33 9.89 11.32
C ALA A 14 19.69 10.13 9.83
N LEU A 15 19.02 11.07 9.16
CA LEU A 15 19.26 11.38 7.74
C LEU A 15 20.27 12.53 7.51
N SER A 16 20.70 13.24 8.56
CA SER A 16 21.65 14.36 8.43
C SER A 16 23.10 14.03 8.83
N GLY A 17 23.41 12.77 9.13
CA GLY A 17 24.70 12.34 9.66
C GLY A 17 25.46 11.38 8.75
N SER A 18 25.73 11.74 7.50
CA SER A 18 26.72 10.99 6.70
C SER A 18 27.55 11.95 5.85
N THR A 19 28.75 12.24 6.34
CA THR A 19 29.74 13.09 5.66
C THR A 19 30.34 12.37 4.46
N MET A 20 30.22 13.05 3.33
CA MET A 20 30.61 12.68 1.98
C MET A 20 32.11 12.96 1.73
N THR A 21 32.90 11.94 1.39
CA THR A 21 34.18 12.08 0.65
C THR A 21 34.37 10.87 -0.28
N SER A 22 34.08 11.02 -1.57
CA SER A 22 35.04 11.30 -2.65
C SER A 22 35.65 10.05 -3.28
N TRP A 23 35.02 9.54 -4.35
CA TRP A 23 35.64 8.61 -5.30
C TRP A 23 35.60 9.29 -6.68
N LYS A 24 36.78 9.57 -7.26
CA LYS A 24 36.92 10.02 -8.65
C LYS A 24 38.03 9.20 -9.31
N THR A 25 37.57 8.31 -10.19
CA THR A 25 38.10 7.97 -11.52
C THR A 25 39.60 7.64 -11.66
N SER A 26 39.90 6.41 -12.09
CA SER A 26 40.65 6.22 -13.34
C SER A 26 40.48 4.81 -13.90
N LEU A 27 39.95 4.76 -15.13
CA LEU A 27 39.95 3.63 -16.04
C LEU A 27 41.19 3.73 -16.94
N ASP A 28 41.49 2.63 -17.64
CA ASP A 28 42.45 2.43 -18.73
C ASP A 28 43.91 2.11 -18.36
N MET A 29 44.30 0.85 -18.60
CA MET A 29 45.17 0.47 -19.73
C MET A 29 45.60 -1.00 -19.59
N LEU A 30 45.09 -1.86 -20.49
CA LEU A 30 45.71 -3.12 -20.88
C LEU A 30 46.92 -2.83 -21.79
N PRO A 31 47.93 -3.71 -21.83
CA PRO A 31 48.04 -4.52 -23.05
C PRO A 31 48.50 -5.97 -22.84
N THR A 32 48.05 -6.78 -23.79
CA THR A 32 48.34 -8.18 -24.14
C THR A 32 49.76 -8.41 -24.67
N LYS A 33 50.36 -9.59 -24.43
CA LYS A 33 50.95 -10.49 -25.45
C LYS A 33 51.54 -11.80 -24.86
N ASP A 34 51.07 -12.91 -25.44
CA ASP A 34 51.50 -14.32 -25.47
C ASP A 34 52.92 -14.56 -26.10
N PRO A 35 53.47 -15.79 -26.30
CA PRO A 35 53.13 -17.17 -25.83
C PRO A 35 54.34 -18.12 -25.46
N MET A 36 53.99 -19.37 -25.10
CA MET A 36 54.70 -20.67 -25.24
C MET A 36 55.96 -20.99 -24.41
N LYS A 37 55.88 -22.08 -23.63
CA LYS A 37 56.79 -23.25 -23.73
C LYS A 37 56.25 -24.47 -22.99
N GLU A 38 56.19 -25.58 -23.72
CA GLU A 38 55.81 -26.91 -23.27
C GLU A 38 57.04 -27.72 -22.83
N ALA A 39 56.81 -28.64 -21.89
CA ALA A 39 57.58 -29.83 -21.51
C ALA A 39 58.99 -29.67 -20.89
N ILE A 40 59.15 -30.20 -19.68
CA ILE A 40 60.16 -31.21 -19.27
C ILE A 40 59.81 -31.68 -17.84
N VAL A 41 59.63 -33.00 -17.67
CA VAL A 41 59.71 -33.71 -16.38
C VAL A 41 61.13 -34.29 -16.32
N PRO A 42 61.87 -34.20 -15.20
CA PRO A 42 61.90 -35.37 -14.31
C PRO A 42 62.13 -35.10 -12.81
N SER A 43 61.71 -36.11 -12.03
CA SER A 43 62.40 -36.64 -10.83
C SER A 43 62.29 -35.88 -9.49
N ALA A 44 61.41 -36.45 -8.66
CA ALA A 44 61.55 -36.71 -7.22
C ALA A 44 62.71 -36.04 -6.46
N SER A 45 62.35 -35.15 -5.52
CA SER A 45 63.01 -35.05 -4.22
C SER A 45 62.03 -34.58 -3.13
N SER A 46 61.97 -35.38 -2.06
CA SER A 46 61.54 -35.06 -0.69
C SER A 46 60.29 -34.20 -0.47
N LYS A 47 59.12 -34.84 -0.38
CA LYS A 47 57.99 -34.31 0.41
C LYS A 47 58.30 -34.48 1.90
N THR A 48 58.74 -33.41 2.55
CA THR A 48 58.56 -33.26 3.99
C THR A 48 57.06 -33.04 4.23
N SER A 49 56.37 -34.10 4.65
CA SER A 49 54.97 -34.04 5.06
C SER A 49 54.86 -33.20 6.33
N TYR A 50 54.55 -31.91 6.20
CA TYR A 50 53.85 -31.22 7.27
C TYR A 50 52.44 -31.80 7.32
N ALA A 51 52.22 -32.73 8.25
CA ALA A 51 50.86 -33.14 8.60
C ALA A 51 50.09 -31.85 8.96
N PRO A 52 48.93 -31.58 8.34
CA PRO A 52 48.13 -30.43 8.73
C PRO A 52 47.78 -30.60 10.21
N ALA A 53 48.06 -29.57 11.02
CA ALA A 53 47.73 -29.58 12.43
C ALA A 53 46.26 -29.96 12.59
N THR A 54 45.98 -31.05 13.30
CA THR A 54 44.64 -31.58 13.52
C THR A 54 43.82 -30.53 14.27
N GLN A 55 42.95 -29.81 13.54
CA GLN A 55 41.98 -28.91 14.14
C GLN A 55 40.93 -29.72 14.91
N VAL A 56 40.53 -29.19 16.06
CA VAL A 56 39.50 -29.75 16.94
C VAL A 56 38.16 -29.12 16.57
N PHE A 57 37.18 -29.97 16.30
CA PHE A 57 35.80 -29.59 16.00
C PHE A 57 34.91 -29.96 17.18
N ILE A 58 34.03 -29.04 17.58
CA ILE A 58 33.03 -29.25 18.64
C ILE A 58 31.64 -29.30 18.03
N LEU A 59 31.42 -28.48 17.00
CA LEU A 59 30.16 -28.46 16.25
C LEU A 59 30.16 -29.55 15.17
N GLU A 60 28.96 -29.89 14.72
CA GLU A 60 28.80 -30.72 13.52
C GLU A 60 29.53 -30.08 12.32
N PRO A 61 30.27 -30.86 11.49
CA PRO A 61 31.14 -30.31 10.46
C PRO A 61 30.46 -29.30 9.51
N ARG A 62 29.23 -29.59 9.10
CA ARG A 62 28.45 -28.69 8.22
C ARG A 62 28.10 -27.38 8.91
N LYS A 63 27.76 -27.42 10.20
CA LYS A 63 27.43 -26.21 10.99
C LYS A 63 28.69 -25.39 11.28
N SER A 64 29.80 -26.05 11.63
CA SER A 64 31.11 -25.40 11.79
C SER A 64 31.50 -24.66 10.51
N GLN A 65 31.41 -25.33 9.36
CA GLN A 65 31.73 -24.72 8.05
C GLN A 65 30.82 -23.53 7.72
N ASN A 66 29.49 -23.68 7.87
CA ASN A 66 28.55 -22.59 7.62
C ASN A 66 28.82 -21.39 8.53
N THR A 67 29.11 -21.63 9.80
CA THR A 67 29.43 -20.58 10.77
C THR A 67 30.72 -19.86 10.37
N ALA A 68 31.77 -20.60 10.01
CA ALA A 68 33.04 -20.03 9.56
C ALA A 68 32.88 -19.16 8.29
N ILE A 69 32.02 -19.57 7.35
CA ILE A 69 31.69 -18.78 6.15
C ILE A 69 31.01 -17.47 6.53
N VAL A 70 29.99 -17.52 7.40
CA VAL A 70 29.30 -16.32 7.87
C VAL A 70 30.26 -15.37 8.56
N LEU A 71 31.09 -15.87 9.48
CA LEU A 71 32.07 -15.06 10.20
C LEU A 71 33.09 -14.39 9.26
N ARG A 72 33.55 -15.10 8.23
CA ARG A 72 34.45 -14.54 7.21
C ARG A 72 33.76 -13.44 6.39
N SER A 73 32.47 -13.60 6.10
CA SER A 73 31.69 -12.62 5.34
C SER A 73 31.42 -11.31 6.09
N LEU A 74 31.56 -11.29 7.42
CA LEU A 74 31.38 -10.07 8.22
C LEU A 74 32.49 -9.05 7.99
N GLY A 75 33.70 -9.50 7.62
CA GLY A 75 34.87 -8.62 7.48
C GLY A 75 35.31 -7.95 8.78
N MET A 76 34.80 -8.38 9.93
CA MET A 76 35.07 -7.81 11.25
C MET A 76 35.97 -8.73 12.08
N SER A 77 36.86 -8.12 12.85
CA SER A 77 37.68 -8.86 13.81
C SER A 77 36.87 -9.24 15.05
N ARG A 78 37.29 -10.32 15.72
CA ARG A 78 36.72 -10.74 17.01
C ARG A 78 36.77 -9.63 18.06
N LYS A 79 37.81 -8.79 18.04
CA LYS A 79 37.96 -7.68 19.00
C LYS A 79 36.91 -6.60 18.78
N GLU A 80 36.64 -6.23 17.52
CA GLU A 80 35.59 -5.26 17.18
C GLU A 80 34.21 -5.76 17.59
N ILE A 81 33.91 -7.03 17.29
CA ILE A 81 32.64 -7.65 17.69
C ILE A 81 32.49 -7.66 19.22
N LEU A 82 33.56 -8.02 19.95
CA LEU A 82 33.53 -8.03 21.41
C LEU A 82 33.38 -6.63 22.00
N GLY A 83 34.06 -5.62 21.46
CA GLY A 83 33.90 -4.23 21.88
C GLY A 83 32.46 -3.75 21.69
N ALA A 84 31.90 -3.96 20.50
CA ALA A 84 30.52 -3.59 20.21
C ALA A 84 29.50 -4.30 21.11
N LEU A 85 29.76 -5.56 21.47
CA LEU A 85 28.92 -6.35 22.37
C LEU A 85 28.94 -5.84 23.83
N LEU A 86 30.10 -5.33 24.27
CA LEU A 86 30.28 -4.75 25.60
C LEU A 86 29.71 -3.33 25.68
N ASP A 87 29.76 -2.58 24.59
CA ASP A 87 29.23 -1.22 24.48
C ASP A 87 27.73 -1.21 24.15
N GLY A 88 27.20 -2.25 23.51
CA GLY A 88 25.80 -2.35 23.07
C GLY A 88 25.50 -1.64 21.75
N GLN A 89 26.53 -1.23 21.00
CA GLN A 89 26.39 -0.49 19.75
C GLN A 89 27.59 -0.73 18.81
N GLY A 90 27.49 -0.26 17.56
CA GLY A 90 28.61 -0.30 16.61
C GLY A 90 28.59 -1.45 15.60
N LEU A 91 27.60 -2.36 15.68
CA LEU A 91 27.32 -3.34 14.63
C LEU A 91 26.10 -2.90 13.83
N GLY A 92 26.18 -2.95 12.50
CA GLY A 92 25.03 -2.70 11.62
C GLY A 92 24.05 -3.87 11.59
N SER A 93 22.81 -3.62 11.17
CA SER A 93 21.73 -4.62 11.11
C SER A 93 22.12 -5.90 10.35
N ASP A 94 22.76 -5.79 9.16
CA ASP A 94 23.21 -6.97 8.38
C ASP A 94 24.21 -7.86 9.15
N ALA A 95 25.16 -7.24 9.87
CA ALA A 95 26.11 -7.98 10.70
C ALA A 95 25.40 -8.66 11.88
N LEU A 96 24.47 -7.96 12.52
CA LEU A 96 23.68 -8.49 13.64
C LEU A 96 22.75 -9.63 13.22
N GLU A 97 22.13 -9.55 12.05
CA GLU A 97 21.34 -10.65 11.49
C GLU A 97 22.19 -11.89 11.25
N LYS A 98 23.37 -11.71 10.61
CA LYS A 98 24.31 -12.80 10.35
C LYS A 98 24.80 -13.45 11.64
N LEU A 99 25.18 -12.64 12.64
CA LEU A 99 25.62 -13.12 13.96
C LEU A 99 24.50 -13.86 14.70
N THR A 100 23.27 -13.36 14.63
CA THR A 100 22.12 -14.02 15.27
C THR A 100 21.79 -15.37 14.61
N LYS A 101 21.97 -15.49 13.29
CA LYS A 101 21.73 -16.72 12.52
C LYS A 101 22.72 -17.86 12.85
N VAL A 102 23.93 -17.53 13.34
CA VAL A 102 24.94 -18.53 13.72
C VAL A 102 24.93 -18.87 15.21
N ALA A 103 23.84 -18.57 15.92
CA ALA A 103 23.70 -18.90 17.32
C ALA A 103 23.84 -20.42 17.56
N PRO A 104 24.73 -20.86 18.47
CA PRO A 104 24.78 -22.25 18.91
C PRO A 104 23.51 -22.63 19.69
N THR A 105 23.23 -23.93 19.78
CA THR A 105 22.21 -24.45 20.71
C THR A 105 22.76 -24.42 22.13
N LYS A 106 21.90 -24.54 23.14
CA LYS A 106 22.34 -24.54 24.55
C LYS A 106 23.34 -25.67 24.85
N GLU A 107 23.12 -26.85 24.27
CA GLU A 107 24.00 -28.01 24.42
C GLU A 107 25.37 -27.77 23.77
N GLU A 108 25.39 -27.06 22.63
CA GLU A 108 26.63 -26.67 21.96
C GLU A 108 27.37 -25.58 22.74
N GLU A 109 26.66 -24.57 23.26
CA GLU A 109 27.24 -23.53 24.14
C GLU A 109 27.93 -24.17 25.34
N GLU A 110 27.28 -25.11 26.02
CA GLU A 110 27.86 -25.82 27.15
C GLU A 110 29.13 -26.59 26.76
N LYS A 111 29.10 -27.34 25.65
CA LYS A 111 30.29 -28.06 25.14
C LYS A 111 31.43 -27.12 24.80
N ILE A 112 31.14 -25.98 24.18
CA ILE A 112 32.12 -24.97 23.82
C ILE A 112 32.73 -24.35 25.09
N ILE A 113 31.90 -23.89 26.03
CA ILE A 113 32.35 -23.23 27.26
C ILE A 113 33.17 -24.19 28.13
N HIS A 114 32.83 -25.48 28.18
CA HIS A 114 33.54 -26.49 28.98
C HIS A 114 34.67 -27.18 28.22
N PHE A 115 35.08 -26.68 27.06
CA PHE A 115 36.24 -27.22 26.37
C PHE A 115 37.53 -27.03 27.18
N HIS A 116 38.12 -28.14 27.63
CA HIS A 116 39.35 -28.18 28.43
C HIS A 116 40.64 -28.34 27.61
N GLY A 117 40.54 -28.45 26.29
CA GLY A 117 41.71 -28.57 25.40
C GLY A 117 42.37 -27.22 25.10
N ASN A 118 43.34 -27.21 24.17
CA ASN A 118 44.00 -25.98 23.74
C ASN A 118 43.09 -25.18 22.78
N PRO A 119 42.62 -23.97 23.13
CA PRO A 119 41.73 -23.18 22.27
C PRO A 119 42.34 -22.75 20.93
N THR A 120 43.68 -22.75 20.80
CA THR A 120 44.35 -22.41 19.54
C THR A 120 44.28 -23.55 18.51
N LYS A 121 43.88 -24.75 18.93
CA LYS A 121 43.66 -25.89 18.04
C LYS A 121 42.21 -26.01 17.58
N LEU A 122 41.29 -25.20 18.10
CA LEU A 122 39.90 -25.18 17.64
C LEU A 122 39.82 -24.67 16.19
N ALA A 123 38.89 -25.24 15.42
CA ALA A 123 38.52 -24.68 14.13
C ALA A 123 37.99 -23.24 14.28
N ASP A 124 38.00 -22.46 13.19
CA ASP A 124 37.77 -21.01 13.23
C ASP A 124 36.44 -20.62 13.89
N ALA A 125 35.37 -21.36 13.58
CA ALA A 125 34.03 -21.13 14.13
C ALA A 125 33.99 -21.39 15.64
N GLU A 126 34.45 -22.56 16.08
CA GLU A 126 34.53 -22.95 17.48
C GLU A 126 35.44 -22.02 18.27
N SER A 127 36.58 -21.62 17.70
CA SER A 127 37.49 -20.65 18.30
C SER A 127 36.79 -19.31 18.51
N PHE A 128 36.06 -18.81 17.50
CA PHE A 128 35.27 -17.59 17.65
C PHE A 128 34.22 -17.72 18.77
N LEU A 129 33.38 -18.75 18.70
CA LEU A 129 32.30 -18.99 19.67
C LEU A 129 32.85 -19.14 21.10
N TYR A 130 33.94 -19.91 21.27
CA TYR A 130 34.61 -20.11 22.55
C TYR A 130 34.99 -18.77 23.18
N HIS A 131 35.68 -17.91 22.44
CA HIS A 131 36.17 -16.65 22.99
C HIS A 131 35.05 -15.65 23.25
N ILE A 132 34.04 -15.59 22.38
CA ILE A 132 32.88 -14.72 22.56
C ILE A 132 32.05 -15.15 23.78
N LEU A 133 31.72 -16.43 23.91
CA LEU A 133 30.93 -16.97 25.03
C LEU A 133 31.69 -16.93 26.36
N LYS A 134 33.02 -17.11 26.35
CA LYS A 134 33.85 -16.96 27.55
C LYS A 134 33.91 -15.53 28.03
N ALA A 135 33.99 -14.56 27.12
CA ALA A 135 34.06 -13.16 27.47
C ALA A 135 32.68 -12.60 27.85
N VAL A 136 31.63 -13.00 27.12
CA VAL A 136 30.25 -12.57 27.33
C VAL A 136 29.34 -13.79 27.21
N PRO A 137 29.00 -14.47 28.33
CA PRO A 137 28.16 -15.67 28.31
C PRO A 137 26.78 -15.45 27.66
N THR A 138 26.26 -14.22 27.70
CA THR A 138 24.97 -13.84 27.11
C THR A 138 25.08 -13.29 25.68
N ALA A 139 26.20 -13.51 24.97
CA ALA A 139 26.50 -12.84 23.70
C ALA A 139 25.37 -12.89 22.67
N PHE A 140 24.81 -14.07 22.39
CA PHE A 140 23.74 -14.22 21.39
C PHE A 140 22.42 -13.58 21.80
N THR A 141 22.17 -13.50 23.10
CA THR A 141 21.01 -12.77 23.63
C THR A 141 21.21 -11.26 23.46
N ARG A 142 22.44 -10.76 23.65
CA ARG A 142 22.79 -9.35 23.39
C ARG A 142 22.76 -8.99 21.90
N PHE A 143 23.22 -9.87 21.00
CA PHE A 143 23.09 -9.64 19.56
C PHE A 143 21.63 -9.52 19.12
N LYS A 144 20.73 -10.34 19.66
CA LYS A 144 19.28 -10.22 19.40
C LYS A 144 18.72 -8.88 19.89
N ALA A 145 19.12 -8.43 21.09
CA ALA A 145 18.72 -7.13 21.61
C ALA A 145 19.22 -5.98 20.74
N MET A 146 20.49 -6.00 20.34
CA MET A 146 21.07 -4.99 19.44
C MET A 146 20.40 -5.00 18.07
N LEU A 147 20.03 -6.17 17.53
CA LEU A 147 19.32 -6.29 16.25
C LEU A 147 17.94 -5.64 16.33
N PHE A 148 17.19 -5.90 17.41
CA PHE A 148 15.91 -5.25 17.65
C PHE A 148 16.05 -3.72 17.65
N ILE A 149 17.03 -3.19 18.40
CA ILE A 149 17.30 -1.75 18.46
C ILE A 149 17.62 -1.19 17.08
N SER A 150 18.48 -1.88 16.33
CA SER A 150 18.88 -1.45 14.98
C SER A 150 17.73 -1.41 13.98
N ASN A 151 16.66 -2.19 14.20
CA ASN A 151 15.51 -2.26 13.31
C ASN A 151 14.33 -1.41 13.80
N TYR A 152 14.30 -1.06 15.09
CA TYR A 152 13.18 -0.40 15.74
C TYR A 152 12.75 0.89 15.02
N ASP A 153 13.69 1.76 14.66
CA ASP A 153 13.39 3.05 14.02
C ASP A 153 12.64 2.88 12.68
N CYS A 154 12.98 1.84 11.90
CA CYS A 154 12.29 1.52 10.66
C CYS A 154 10.86 1.00 10.92
N GLU A 155 10.73 0.12 11.92
CA GLU A 155 9.45 -0.50 12.25
C GLU A 155 8.45 0.48 12.88
N ILE A 156 8.92 1.40 13.73
CA ILE A 156 8.07 2.46 14.30
C ILE A 156 7.70 3.51 13.26
N LEU A 157 8.58 3.82 12.31
CA LEU A 157 8.27 4.68 11.17
C LEU A 157 7.15 4.05 10.31
N GLN A 158 7.22 2.76 10.03
CA GLN A 158 6.17 2.05 9.30
C GLN A 158 4.81 2.12 10.03
N LEU A 159 4.80 2.03 11.36
CA LEU A 159 3.58 2.22 12.15
C LEU A 159 3.01 3.63 11.97
N ASN A 160 3.88 4.65 12.09
CA ASN A 160 3.49 6.06 11.95
C ASN A 160 2.97 6.38 10.55
N GLU A 161 3.60 5.86 9.50
CA GLU A 161 3.14 6.01 8.11
C GLU A 161 1.77 5.36 7.90
N SER A 162 1.55 4.18 8.48
CA SER A 162 0.25 3.49 8.43
C SER A 162 -0.84 4.31 9.12
N LEU A 163 -0.56 4.85 10.33
CA LEU A 163 -1.48 5.72 11.07
C LEU A 163 -1.86 6.95 10.25
N GLN A 164 -0.88 7.65 9.67
CA GLN A 164 -1.10 8.83 8.86
C GLN A 164 -1.92 8.51 7.60
N THR A 165 -1.59 7.43 6.91
CA THR A 165 -2.30 6.99 5.70
C THR A 165 -3.78 6.76 6.00
N ILE A 166 -4.09 6.05 7.10
CA ILE A 166 -5.48 5.77 7.50
C ILE A 166 -6.22 7.03 7.91
N GLU A 167 -5.56 7.96 8.62
CA GLU A 167 -6.16 9.25 9.00
C GLU A 167 -6.53 10.08 7.76
N LEU A 168 -5.60 10.19 6.83
CA LEU A 168 -5.82 10.93 5.59
C LEU A 168 -6.88 10.28 4.72
N ALA A 169 -6.91 8.94 4.63
CA ALA A 169 -7.96 8.20 3.94
C ALA A 169 -9.35 8.49 4.55
N CYS A 170 -9.47 8.53 5.88
CA CYS A 170 -10.72 8.91 6.54
C CYS A 170 -11.11 10.36 6.19
N LYS A 171 -10.14 11.28 6.17
CA LYS A 171 -10.39 12.68 5.81
C LYS A 171 -10.83 12.84 4.35
N GLU A 172 -10.18 12.14 3.44
CA GLU A 172 -10.54 12.06 2.01
C GLU A 172 -11.99 11.59 1.87
N LEU A 173 -12.36 10.47 2.51
CA LEU A 173 -13.74 9.96 2.48
C LEU A 173 -14.76 10.91 3.11
N ARG A 174 -14.37 11.76 4.06
CA ARG A 174 -15.28 12.72 4.72
C ARG A 174 -15.38 14.04 3.98
N THR A 175 -14.52 14.26 2.99
CA THR A 175 -14.52 15.48 2.19
C THR A 175 -15.63 15.43 1.15
N ARG A 176 -16.46 16.48 1.08
CA ARG A 176 -17.49 16.58 0.04
C ARG A 176 -16.83 16.95 -1.28
N GLY A 177 -16.81 15.99 -2.19
CA GLY A 177 -16.21 16.14 -3.51
C GLY A 177 -16.92 15.29 -4.55
N LEU A 178 -16.17 14.90 -5.60
CA LEU A 178 -16.72 14.17 -6.72
C LEU A 178 -17.20 12.75 -6.35
N PHE A 179 -16.57 12.12 -5.35
CA PHE A 179 -17.08 10.88 -4.76
C PHE A 179 -18.51 11.03 -4.21
N PHE A 180 -18.77 12.10 -3.45
CA PHE A 180 -20.10 12.37 -2.89
C PHE A 180 -21.14 12.60 -4.00
N LYS A 181 -20.76 13.30 -5.08
CA LYS A 181 -21.63 13.48 -6.26
C LYS A 181 -21.97 12.16 -6.94
N LEU A 182 -21.02 11.23 -7.03
CA LEU A 182 -21.28 9.87 -7.54
C LEU A 182 -22.27 9.13 -6.64
N LEU A 183 -22.08 9.16 -5.31
CA LEU A 183 -23.03 8.54 -4.38
C LEU A 183 -24.44 9.12 -4.51
N GLU A 184 -24.56 10.45 -4.64
CA GLU A 184 -25.85 11.11 -4.84
C GLU A 184 -26.52 10.70 -6.16
N ALA A 185 -25.74 10.61 -7.25
CA ALA A 185 -26.24 10.15 -8.54
C ALA A 185 -26.70 8.68 -8.49
N ILE A 186 -25.97 7.82 -7.77
CA ILE A 186 -26.35 6.43 -7.54
C ILE A 186 -27.67 6.35 -6.76
N LEU A 187 -27.79 7.09 -5.65
CA LEU A 187 -29.02 7.11 -4.84
C LEU A 187 -30.22 7.57 -5.68
N LYS A 188 -30.06 8.63 -6.47
CA LYS A 188 -31.10 9.16 -7.35
C LYS A 188 -31.51 8.16 -8.42
N ALA A 189 -30.54 7.50 -9.07
CA ALA A 189 -30.82 6.47 -10.07
C ALA A 189 -31.55 5.27 -9.43
N GLY A 190 -31.08 4.80 -8.28
CA GLY A 190 -31.71 3.71 -7.52
C GLY A 190 -33.14 4.03 -7.09
N ASN A 191 -33.39 5.22 -6.54
CA ASN A 191 -34.74 5.66 -6.15
C ASN A 191 -35.69 5.71 -7.34
N ARG A 192 -35.18 6.12 -8.50
CA ARG A 192 -35.98 6.19 -9.71
C ARG A 192 -36.32 4.81 -10.26
N MET A 193 -35.35 3.89 -10.26
CA MET A 193 -35.56 2.50 -10.68
C MET A 193 -36.54 1.75 -9.77
N ASN A 194 -36.57 2.12 -8.48
CA ASN A 194 -37.42 1.50 -7.47
C ASN A 194 -38.70 2.31 -7.16
N ALA A 195 -39.06 3.27 -8.01
CA ALA A 195 -40.26 4.08 -7.83
C ALA A 195 -41.52 3.19 -7.72
N GLY A 196 -42.36 3.46 -6.72
CA GLY A 196 -43.58 2.68 -6.46
C GLY A 196 -43.36 1.35 -5.72
N THR A 197 -42.12 1.02 -5.36
CA THR A 197 -41.79 -0.11 -4.48
C THR A 197 -41.48 0.37 -3.06
N ALA A 198 -41.45 -0.54 -2.07
CA ALA A 198 -41.04 -0.25 -0.69
C ALA A 198 -39.57 0.19 -0.53
N ARG A 199 -38.81 0.28 -1.63
CA ARG A 199 -37.39 0.68 -1.67
C ARG A 199 -37.16 1.94 -2.51
N GLY A 200 -38.22 2.52 -3.08
CA GLY A 200 -38.18 3.85 -3.67
C GLY A 200 -38.14 4.93 -2.59
N ASN A 201 -37.71 6.15 -2.93
CA ASN A 201 -37.58 7.26 -1.97
C ASN A 201 -36.67 6.97 -0.75
N ALA A 202 -35.68 6.10 -0.91
CA ALA A 202 -34.64 5.88 0.09
C ALA A 202 -33.84 7.17 0.33
N GLN A 203 -33.39 7.37 1.57
CA GLN A 203 -32.55 8.51 1.96
C GLN A 203 -31.05 8.21 1.89
N GLY A 204 -30.70 6.93 1.70
CA GLY A 204 -29.32 6.46 1.61
C GLY A 204 -29.26 4.99 1.22
N PHE A 205 -28.04 4.48 1.07
CA PHE A 205 -27.77 3.08 0.81
C PHE A 205 -26.44 2.69 1.47
N ASN A 206 -26.27 1.41 1.79
CA ASN A 206 -25.00 0.91 2.31
C ASN A 206 -23.95 0.84 1.19
N LEU A 207 -22.73 1.31 1.44
CA LEU A 207 -21.64 1.31 0.45
C LEU A 207 -21.28 -0.08 -0.11
N THR A 208 -21.61 -1.18 0.56
CA THR A 208 -21.49 -2.52 -0.02
C THR A 208 -22.25 -2.66 -1.36
N THR A 209 -23.31 -1.87 -1.56
CA THR A 209 -24.09 -1.78 -2.80
C THR A 209 -23.24 -1.34 -3.99
N LEU A 210 -22.17 -0.56 -3.77
CA LEU A 210 -21.26 -0.12 -4.84
C LEU A 210 -20.67 -1.28 -5.63
N GLN A 211 -20.47 -2.44 -4.99
CA GLN A 211 -19.92 -3.62 -5.63
C GLN A 211 -20.86 -4.19 -6.71
N ARG A 212 -22.17 -3.95 -6.59
CA ARG A 212 -23.23 -4.53 -7.43
C ARG A 212 -23.69 -3.63 -8.59
N LEU A 213 -23.15 -2.42 -8.72
CA LEU A 213 -23.55 -1.46 -9.77
C LEU A 213 -23.22 -1.94 -11.19
N SER A 214 -22.24 -2.82 -11.33
CA SER A 214 -21.89 -3.44 -12.62
C SER A 214 -22.80 -4.60 -13.01
N ASP A 215 -23.56 -5.14 -12.06
CA ASP A 215 -24.40 -6.33 -12.27
C ASP A 215 -25.78 -5.95 -12.84
N VAL A 216 -26.24 -4.73 -12.57
CA VAL A 216 -27.47 -4.21 -13.18
C VAL A 216 -27.19 -3.75 -14.59
N LYS A 217 -27.96 -4.30 -15.53
CA LYS A 217 -27.81 -3.99 -16.94
C LYS A 217 -29.11 -3.47 -17.54
N SER A 218 -28.98 -2.60 -18.52
CA SER A 218 -30.06 -2.20 -19.41
C SER A 218 -30.58 -3.40 -20.21
N THR A 219 -31.73 -3.25 -20.86
CA THR A 219 -32.32 -4.24 -21.76
C THR A 219 -31.40 -4.65 -22.90
N ASP A 220 -30.43 -3.80 -23.26
CA ASP A 220 -29.38 -4.09 -24.25
C ASP A 220 -28.34 -5.12 -23.76
N GLY A 221 -28.33 -5.46 -22.46
CA GLY A 221 -27.36 -6.36 -21.83
C GLY A 221 -25.91 -5.85 -21.82
N LYS A 222 -25.65 -4.63 -22.32
CA LYS A 222 -24.32 -4.06 -22.54
C LYS A 222 -24.04 -2.90 -21.59
N THR A 223 -25.02 -2.04 -21.37
CA THR A 223 -24.84 -0.83 -20.56
C THR A 223 -25.23 -1.13 -19.11
N THR A 224 -24.28 -1.02 -18.19
CA THR A 224 -24.55 -1.25 -16.75
C THR A 224 -25.07 0.03 -16.06
N LEU A 225 -25.65 -0.09 -14.87
CA LEU A 225 -26.03 1.08 -14.07
C LEU A 225 -24.81 1.96 -13.75
N LEU A 226 -23.65 1.35 -13.48
CA LEU A 226 -22.41 2.10 -13.29
C LEU A 226 -22.03 2.94 -14.53
N HIS A 227 -22.16 2.37 -15.74
CA HIS A 227 -21.93 3.12 -16.98
C HIS A 227 -22.81 4.36 -17.06
N PHE A 228 -24.10 4.17 -16.84
CA PHE A 228 -25.06 5.27 -16.86
C PHE A 228 -24.70 6.36 -15.85
N VAL A 229 -24.46 6.00 -14.58
CA VAL A 229 -24.12 6.96 -13.52
C VAL A 229 -22.85 7.75 -13.86
N VAL A 230 -21.78 7.06 -14.25
CA VAL A 230 -20.50 7.70 -14.61
C VAL A 230 -20.68 8.67 -15.77
N GLU A 231 -21.43 8.26 -16.80
CA GLU A 231 -21.72 9.08 -17.98
C GLU A 231 -22.53 10.35 -17.61
N GLN A 232 -23.51 10.23 -16.72
CA GLN A 232 -24.31 11.36 -16.26
C GLN A 232 -23.51 12.35 -15.40
N VAL A 233 -22.69 11.83 -14.46
CA VAL A 233 -21.84 12.69 -13.63
C VAL A 233 -20.78 13.38 -14.50
N ALA A 234 -20.18 12.67 -15.46
CA ALA A 234 -19.24 13.26 -16.41
C ALA A 234 -19.87 14.44 -17.16
N ARG A 235 -21.05 14.26 -17.76
CA ARG A 235 -21.75 15.35 -18.45
C ARG A 235 -22.05 16.53 -17.53
N SER A 236 -22.47 16.27 -16.31
CA SER A 236 -22.73 17.31 -15.31
C SER A 236 -21.46 18.11 -15.00
N GLU A 237 -20.32 17.45 -14.76
CA GLU A 237 -19.05 18.14 -14.48
C GLU A 237 -18.53 18.90 -15.71
N GLY A 238 -18.61 18.31 -16.91
CA GLY A 238 -18.21 19.00 -18.14
C GLY A 238 -19.03 20.25 -18.44
N ARG A 239 -20.34 20.23 -18.11
CA ARG A 239 -21.19 21.42 -18.15
C ARG A 239 -20.71 22.50 -17.17
N HIS A 240 -20.39 22.12 -15.93
CA HIS A 240 -19.84 23.05 -14.94
C HIS A 240 -18.49 23.65 -15.41
N CYS A 241 -17.62 22.85 -16.03
CA CYS A 241 -16.36 23.33 -16.62
C CYS A 241 -16.60 24.42 -17.67
N LEU A 242 -17.56 24.22 -18.59
CA LEU A 242 -17.89 25.21 -19.62
C LEU A 242 -18.49 26.49 -19.05
N LEU A 243 -19.39 26.39 -18.06
CA LEU A 243 -19.98 27.56 -17.41
C LEU A 243 -18.92 28.39 -16.68
N ASN A 244 -18.00 27.74 -15.95
CA ASN A 244 -16.90 28.41 -15.27
C ASN A 244 -15.96 29.12 -16.26
N LYS A 245 -15.67 28.50 -17.42
CA LYS A 245 -14.87 29.09 -18.49
C LYS A 245 -15.52 30.34 -19.10
N LYS A 246 -16.85 30.34 -19.27
CA LYS A 246 -17.63 31.51 -19.74
C LYS A 246 -17.62 32.66 -18.72
N SER A 247 -17.60 32.37 -17.42
CA SER A 247 -17.57 33.41 -16.36
C SER A 247 -16.21 34.10 -16.19
N ARG A 248 -15.11 33.47 -16.64
CA ARG A 248 -13.74 33.97 -16.49
C ARG A 248 -13.28 34.89 -17.64
N VAL A 249 -14.14 35.14 -18.64
CA VAL A 249 -13.85 36.10 -19.71
C VAL A 249 -14.17 37.51 -19.17
N PRO A 250 -13.17 38.41 -19.01
CA PRO A 250 -13.44 39.78 -18.57
C PRO A 250 -14.22 40.54 -19.64
N ASN A 251 -15.19 41.33 -19.19
CA ASN A 251 -16.03 42.19 -20.01
C ASN A 251 -15.19 43.34 -20.61
N SER A 252 -14.39 43.06 -21.64
CA SER A 252 -13.72 44.09 -22.43
C SER A 252 -14.68 44.62 -23.50
N ASN A 253 -15.21 45.83 -23.25
CA ASN A 253 -16.12 46.59 -24.10
C ASN A 253 -15.51 47.01 -25.46
N SER A 254 -15.13 46.09 -26.34
CA SER A 254 -14.73 46.45 -27.71
C SER A 254 -15.10 45.49 -28.84
N GLN A 255 -15.98 44.51 -28.61
CA GLN A 255 -16.53 43.69 -29.71
C GLN A 255 -18.01 43.37 -29.52
N ARG A 256 -18.84 44.42 -29.48
CA ARG A 256 -20.31 44.26 -29.53
C ARG A 256 -20.84 43.80 -30.90
N SER A 257 -19.97 43.68 -31.91
CA SER A 257 -20.31 43.21 -33.26
C SER A 257 -19.90 41.74 -33.56
N LYS A 258 -19.42 40.98 -32.56
CA LYS A 258 -19.16 39.52 -32.67
C LYS A 258 -20.03 38.66 -31.75
N ILE A 259 -21.03 39.27 -31.11
CA ILE A 259 -21.89 38.58 -30.15
C ILE A 259 -23.08 37.89 -30.85
N ASP A 260 -23.46 38.32 -32.06
CA ASP A 260 -24.53 37.67 -32.83
C ASP A 260 -24.06 36.47 -33.68
N GLU A 261 -22.76 36.31 -33.94
CA GLU A 261 -22.21 35.15 -34.68
C GLU A 261 -21.88 33.93 -33.80
N LEU A 262 -21.90 34.07 -32.47
CA LEU A 262 -21.75 32.95 -31.53
C LEU A 262 -23.08 32.46 -30.95
N ASN A 263 -24.19 33.11 -31.32
CA ASN A 263 -25.54 32.71 -30.95
C ASN A 263 -26.18 31.74 -31.97
N SER A 264 -25.42 31.24 -32.95
CA SER A 264 -25.93 30.34 -33.99
C SER A 264 -25.11 29.08 -34.22
N ASP A 265 -24.46 28.51 -33.20
CA ASP A 265 -24.18 27.07 -33.20
C ASP A 265 -25.14 26.42 -32.21
N ILE A 266 -26.39 26.23 -32.66
CA ILE A 266 -27.23 25.18 -32.10
C ILE A 266 -26.54 23.88 -32.53
N LEU A 267 -25.49 23.49 -31.80
CA LEU A 267 -25.02 22.12 -31.79
C LEU A 267 -26.26 21.26 -31.55
N SER A 268 -26.41 20.20 -32.34
CA SER A 268 -27.45 19.22 -32.06
C SER A 268 -27.38 18.87 -30.57
N PRO A 269 -28.51 18.66 -29.86
CA PRO A 269 -28.49 18.21 -28.47
C PRO A 269 -27.51 17.05 -28.23
N GLU A 270 -27.30 16.21 -29.25
CA GLU A 270 -26.35 15.09 -29.26
C GLU A 270 -24.87 15.50 -29.34
N GLU A 271 -24.53 16.62 -29.99
CA GLU A 271 -23.18 17.15 -30.11
C GLU A 271 -22.75 17.90 -28.84
N GLY A 272 -23.66 18.70 -28.26
CA GLY A 272 -23.43 19.33 -26.95
C GLY A 272 -23.27 18.30 -25.82
N ASP A 273 -24.05 17.22 -25.84
CA ASP A 273 -23.94 16.13 -24.88
C ASP A 273 -22.61 15.36 -24.97
N ARG A 274 -21.98 15.32 -26.16
CA ARG A 274 -20.63 14.76 -26.32
C ARG A 274 -19.56 15.70 -25.80
N GLU A 275 -19.66 16.99 -26.09
CA GLU A 275 -18.69 17.98 -25.59
C GLU A 275 -18.66 17.98 -24.06
N TYR A 276 -19.83 17.97 -23.41
CA TYR A 276 -19.93 17.83 -21.95
C TYR A 276 -19.30 16.54 -21.44
N LEU A 277 -19.54 15.42 -22.11
CA LEU A 277 -18.95 14.13 -21.72
C LEU A 277 -17.41 14.17 -21.82
N MET A 278 -16.87 14.67 -22.93
CA MET A 278 -15.42 14.75 -23.17
C MET A 278 -14.69 15.64 -22.16
N LEU A 279 -15.32 16.74 -21.74
CA LEU A 279 -14.74 17.64 -20.73
C LEU A 279 -14.84 17.08 -19.31
N GLY A 280 -15.86 16.28 -19.02
CA GLY A 280 -16.08 15.72 -17.68
C GLY A 280 -15.34 14.42 -17.37
N LEU A 281 -15.05 13.59 -18.37
CA LEU A 281 -14.32 12.33 -18.16
C LEU A 281 -12.94 12.52 -17.50
N PRO A 282 -12.10 13.51 -17.89
CA PRO A 282 -10.85 13.79 -17.18
C PRO A 282 -11.04 14.19 -15.72
N VAL A 283 -12.14 14.89 -15.39
CA VAL A 283 -12.48 15.27 -14.01
C VAL A 283 -12.81 14.04 -13.17
N LEU A 284 -13.52 13.06 -13.73
CA LEU A 284 -13.72 11.77 -13.06
C LEU A 284 -12.43 10.96 -12.94
N GLY A 285 -11.53 11.04 -13.93
CA GLY A 285 -10.21 10.43 -13.87
C GLY A 285 -9.35 10.96 -12.71
N SER A 286 -9.51 12.22 -12.31
CA SER A 286 -8.78 12.77 -11.15
C SER A 286 -9.27 12.25 -9.80
N LEU A 287 -10.44 11.58 -9.75
CA LEU A 287 -10.98 11.02 -8.51
C LEU A 287 -10.04 9.98 -7.88
N ASN A 288 -9.33 9.20 -8.70
CA ASN A 288 -8.32 8.25 -8.23
C ASN A 288 -7.14 8.95 -7.50
N VAL A 289 -6.85 10.20 -7.86
CA VAL A 289 -5.81 11.02 -7.21
C VAL A 289 -6.36 11.67 -5.94
N GLU A 290 -7.60 12.17 -5.97
CA GLU A 290 -8.27 12.76 -4.80
C GLU A 290 -8.48 11.77 -3.65
N LEU A 291 -8.60 10.48 -3.96
CA LEU A 291 -8.78 9.39 -3.00
C LEU A 291 -7.57 8.45 -2.96
N SER A 292 -6.37 8.99 -3.15
CA SER A 292 -5.15 8.20 -3.22
C SER A 292 -4.78 7.55 -1.89
N GLU A 293 -5.02 8.21 -0.77
CA GLU A 293 -4.75 7.67 0.56
C GLU A 293 -5.74 6.55 0.90
N VAL A 294 -6.99 6.64 0.44
CA VAL A 294 -7.96 5.51 0.52
C VAL A 294 -7.42 4.26 -0.17
N LYS A 295 -6.79 4.39 -1.36
CA LYS A 295 -6.21 3.24 -2.07
C LYS A 295 -5.01 2.65 -1.32
N LYS A 296 -4.18 3.50 -0.71
CA LYS A 296 -3.07 3.05 0.14
C LYS A 296 -3.59 2.35 1.39
N ALA A 297 -4.56 2.94 2.10
CA ALA A 297 -5.18 2.37 3.28
C ALA A 297 -5.85 1.01 3.02
N ALA A 298 -6.43 0.81 1.83
CA ALA A 298 -6.99 -0.48 1.41
C ALA A 298 -5.94 -1.60 1.28
N SER A 299 -4.65 -1.25 1.16
CA SER A 299 -3.55 -2.22 1.11
C SER A 299 -3.00 -2.59 2.50
N ILE A 300 -3.41 -1.86 3.55
CA ILE A 300 -2.98 -2.14 4.92
C ILE A 300 -3.86 -3.25 5.48
N GLU A 301 -3.23 -4.30 5.99
CA GLU A 301 -3.93 -5.40 6.65
C GLU A 301 -4.25 -5.03 8.11
N TYR A 302 -5.53 -5.14 8.48
CA TYR A 302 -6.03 -4.74 9.80
C TYR A 302 -5.35 -5.49 10.96
N ASP A 303 -5.24 -6.82 10.88
CA ASP A 303 -4.67 -7.65 11.95
C ASP A 303 -3.17 -7.40 12.13
N SER A 304 -2.45 -7.27 11.02
CA SER A 304 -1.04 -6.84 11.04
C SER A 304 -0.91 -5.46 11.67
N PHE A 305 -1.70 -4.48 11.24
CA PHE A 305 -1.67 -3.12 11.78
C PHE A 305 -1.91 -3.07 13.30
N ILE A 306 -2.96 -3.72 13.82
CA ILE A 306 -3.27 -3.67 15.26
C ILE A 306 -2.21 -4.40 16.10
N SER A 307 -1.51 -5.37 15.54
CA SER A 307 -0.50 -6.16 16.26
C SER A 307 0.90 -5.53 16.26
N MET A 308 1.18 -4.56 15.37
CA MET A 308 2.51 -3.92 15.25
C MET A 308 3.07 -3.43 16.59
N SER A 309 2.35 -2.52 17.29
CA SER A 309 2.80 -1.95 18.57
C SER A 309 2.97 -3.02 19.66
N SER A 310 2.05 -4.00 19.72
CA SER A 310 2.14 -5.09 20.69
C SER A 310 3.34 -6.01 20.44
N THR A 311 3.68 -6.24 19.16
CA THR A 311 4.83 -7.06 18.75
C THR A 311 6.16 -6.35 19.04
N LEU A 312 6.22 -5.04 18.81
CA LEU A 312 7.35 -4.19 19.21
C LEU A 312 7.49 -4.17 20.74
N GLY A 313 6.39 -3.98 21.46
CA GLY A 313 6.36 -3.98 22.93
C GLY A 313 6.78 -5.32 23.54
N ALA A 314 6.37 -6.44 22.96
CA ALA A 314 6.80 -7.77 23.40
C ALA A 314 8.31 -7.96 23.25
N ARG A 315 8.90 -7.57 22.11
CA ARG A 315 10.35 -7.61 21.92
C ARG A 315 11.09 -6.65 22.85
N ALA A 316 10.56 -5.46 23.11
CA ALA A 316 11.12 -4.55 24.11
C ALA A 316 11.13 -5.17 25.52
N ALA A 317 10.04 -5.87 25.89
CA ALA A 317 9.95 -6.58 27.16
C ALA A 317 10.93 -7.77 27.25
N GLU A 318 11.11 -8.51 26.16
CA GLU A 318 12.14 -9.56 26.07
C GLU A 318 13.54 -8.97 26.32
N VAL A 319 13.88 -7.87 25.63
CA VAL A 319 15.18 -7.18 25.81
C VAL A 319 15.35 -6.66 27.24
N ARG A 320 14.28 -6.15 27.87
CA ARG A 320 14.30 -5.75 29.28
C ARG A 320 14.63 -6.92 30.22
N GLN A 321 14.12 -8.12 29.92
CA GLN A 321 14.45 -9.33 30.67
C GLN A 321 15.94 -9.67 30.53
N VAL A 322 16.52 -9.52 29.33
CA VAL A 322 17.96 -9.73 29.10
C VAL A 322 18.81 -8.85 30.02
N ILE A 323 18.46 -7.56 30.13
CA ILE A 323 19.17 -6.62 31.00
C ILE A 323 19.06 -7.02 32.47
N THR A 324 17.87 -7.46 32.91
CA THR A 324 17.65 -7.88 34.30
C THR A 324 18.49 -9.10 34.67
N CYS A 325 18.70 -10.01 33.72
CA CYS A 325 19.54 -11.20 33.88
C CYS A 325 21.05 -10.91 33.80
N CYS A 326 21.45 -9.78 33.20
CA CYS A 326 22.84 -9.32 33.21
C CYS A 326 23.14 -8.72 34.60
N GLY A 327 23.62 -9.55 35.54
CA GLY A 327 23.75 -9.17 36.95
C GLY A 327 24.51 -7.86 37.24
N ASN A 328 24.28 -7.29 38.42
CA ASN A 328 24.78 -5.99 38.91
C ASN A 328 26.31 -5.75 38.87
N GLY A 329 27.11 -6.76 38.47
CA GLY A 329 28.57 -6.68 38.35
C GLY A 329 29.07 -6.01 37.08
N GLU A 330 28.25 -5.95 36.02
CA GLU A 330 28.58 -5.24 34.79
C GLU A 330 27.99 -3.83 34.82
N ARG A 331 28.75 -2.90 35.39
CA ARG A 331 28.57 -1.45 35.15
C ARG A 331 29.06 -1.11 33.72
N GLY A 332 28.56 -1.85 32.73
CA GLY A 332 29.04 -1.88 31.35
C GLY A 332 28.26 -0.95 30.41
N GLY A 333 28.88 -0.58 29.29
CA GLY A 333 28.28 0.27 28.26
C GLY A 333 26.95 -0.29 27.73
N PHE A 334 26.88 -1.61 27.54
CA PHE A 334 25.70 -2.32 27.07
C PHE A 334 24.45 -2.01 27.91
N VAL A 335 24.50 -2.24 29.22
CA VAL A 335 23.32 -2.04 30.08
C VAL A 335 22.84 -0.58 30.03
N LYS A 336 23.77 0.38 30.00
CA LYS A 336 23.44 1.80 29.91
C LYS A 336 22.76 2.12 28.57
N GLU A 337 23.33 1.68 27.46
CA GLU A 337 22.84 1.95 26.10
C GLU A 337 21.44 1.37 25.90
N ILE A 338 21.28 0.07 26.16
CA ILE A 338 20.01 -0.64 25.95
C ILE A 338 18.92 -0.09 26.89
N LYS A 339 19.26 0.26 28.14
CA LYS A 339 18.29 0.83 29.08
C LYS A 339 17.79 2.20 28.60
N GLY A 340 18.68 3.07 28.13
CA GLY A 340 18.28 4.38 27.58
C GLY A 340 17.35 4.23 26.38
N PHE A 341 17.70 3.33 25.45
CA PHE A 341 16.81 3.00 24.33
C PHE A 341 15.44 2.49 24.79
N LEU A 342 15.39 1.57 25.76
CA LEU A 342 14.13 0.96 26.20
C LEU A 342 13.18 1.94 26.87
N GLU A 343 13.71 2.91 27.65
CA GLU A 343 12.90 3.97 28.26
C GLU A 343 12.24 4.85 27.18
N GLU A 344 12.98 5.21 26.13
CA GLU A 344 12.45 5.99 25.01
C GLU A 344 11.44 5.18 24.16
N CYS A 345 11.80 3.94 23.84
CA CYS A 345 10.99 3.00 23.05
C CYS A 345 9.62 2.74 23.69
N GLU A 346 9.56 2.54 25.01
CA GLU A 346 8.28 2.25 25.69
C GLU A 346 7.33 3.44 25.72
N GLU A 347 7.84 4.66 25.92
CA GLU A 347 7.01 5.87 25.86
C GLU A 347 6.51 6.11 24.43
N GLU A 348 7.34 5.90 23.42
CA GLU A 348 6.92 6.02 22.02
C GLU A 348 5.88 4.97 21.63
N LEU A 349 6.05 3.72 22.05
CA LEU A 349 5.06 2.65 21.83
C LEU A 349 3.75 2.90 22.56
N LYS A 350 3.79 3.53 23.74
CA LYS A 350 2.58 3.95 24.46
C LYS A 350 1.80 4.99 23.65
N VAL A 351 2.48 6.02 23.14
CA VAL A 351 1.87 7.02 22.25
C VAL A 351 1.34 6.37 20.98
N GLY A 352 2.09 5.43 20.38
CA GLY A 352 1.66 4.67 19.20
C GLY A 352 0.36 3.88 19.44
N ASN A 353 0.21 3.23 20.60
CA ASN A 353 -1.01 2.49 20.96
C ASN A 353 -2.22 3.41 21.17
N GLU A 354 -2.02 4.56 21.81
CA GLU A 354 -3.06 5.58 21.98
C GLU A 354 -3.54 6.08 20.62
N GLU A 355 -2.60 6.33 19.70
CA GLU A 355 -2.90 6.80 18.36
C GLU A 355 -3.58 5.74 17.49
N GLN A 356 -3.14 4.48 17.54
CA GLN A 356 -3.85 3.36 16.90
C GLN A 356 -5.30 3.30 17.37
N THR A 357 -5.54 3.41 18.67
CA THR A 357 -6.91 3.41 19.23
C THR A 357 -7.73 4.56 18.68
N ARG A 358 -7.17 5.78 18.65
CA ARG A 358 -7.82 6.97 18.09
C ARG A 358 -8.15 6.79 16.61
N ILE A 359 -7.21 6.27 15.81
CA ILE A 359 -7.37 6.05 14.38
C ILE A 359 -8.43 4.97 14.11
N ILE A 360 -8.44 3.88 14.85
CA ILE A 360 -9.49 2.84 14.71
C ILE A 360 -10.87 3.42 15.03
N ASP A 361 -10.99 4.27 16.06
CA ASP A 361 -12.25 4.96 16.36
C ASP A 361 -12.66 5.95 15.24
N LEU A 362 -11.70 6.64 14.62
CA LEU A 362 -11.97 7.48 13.45
C LEU A 362 -12.48 6.67 12.25
N VAL A 363 -11.90 5.49 12.00
CA VAL A 363 -12.37 4.57 10.94
C VAL A 363 -13.80 4.11 11.22
N LYS A 364 -14.11 3.75 12.47
CA LYS A 364 -15.47 3.36 12.89
C LYS A 364 -16.47 4.48 12.64
N ARG A 365 -16.19 5.69 13.10
CA ARG A 365 -17.05 6.88 12.85
C ARG A 365 -17.22 7.19 11.37
N THR A 366 -16.16 7.01 10.58
CA THR A 366 -16.21 7.19 9.12
C THR A 366 -17.07 6.12 8.45
N THR A 367 -17.00 4.88 8.94
CA THR A 367 -17.84 3.76 8.47
C THR A 367 -19.31 3.98 8.81
N GLU A 368 -19.60 4.39 10.05
CA GLU A 368 -20.96 4.68 10.53
C GLU A 368 -21.64 5.79 9.72
N TYR A 369 -20.88 6.82 9.32
CA TYR A 369 -21.39 7.89 8.45
C TYR A 369 -22.01 7.36 7.15
N TYR A 370 -21.49 6.25 6.64
CA TYR A 370 -21.93 5.62 5.39
C TYR A 370 -22.93 4.46 5.58
N GLN A 371 -23.29 4.13 6.82
CA GLN A 371 -24.16 3.00 7.17
C GLN A 371 -25.50 3.40 7.80
N ALA A 372 -25.94 4.65 7.63
CA ALA A 372 -27.17 5.16 8.23
C ALA A 372 -28.40 4.25 7.95
N GLY A 373 -28.88 3.55 8.98
CA GLY A 373 -30.10 2.74 8.96
C GLY A 373 -29.93 1.24 8.72
N ALA A 374 -28.72 0.73 8.49
CA ALA A 374 -28.48 -0.72 8.50
C ALA A 374 -28.53 -1.26 9.94
N SER A 375 -28.98 -2.51 10.14
CA SER A 375 -28.76 -3.22 11.41
C SER A 375 -27.27 -3.12 11.77
N LYS A 376 -26.94 -3.11 13.07
CA LYS A 376 -25.55 -3.13 13.56
C LYS A 376 -24.84 -4.45 13.22
N ASP A 377 -24.88 -4.89 11.96
CA ASP A 377 -23.93 -5.86 11.44
C ASP A 377 -22.58 -5.16 11.45
N LYS A 378 -21.89 -5.38 12.58
CA LYS A 378 -20.50 -5.04 12.79
C LYS A 378 -19.75 -5.51 11.56
N LEU A 379 -19.24 -4.58 10.76
CA LEU A 379 -18.20 -4.88 9.79
C LEU A 379 -17.10 -5.63 10.58
N ILE A 380 -16.87 -6.90 10.26
CA ILE A 380 -15.92 -7.74 11.02
C ILE A 380 -14.53 -7.11 10.97
N ASN A 381 -14.21 -6.43 9.85
CA ASN A 381 -12.98 -5.69 9.63
C ASN A 381 -13.27 -4.19 9.39
N PRO A 382 -12.80 -3.28 10.28
CA PRO A 382 -12.94 -1.82 10.10
C PRO A 382 -12.38 -1.28 8.77
N PHE A 383 -11.34 -1.89 8.20
CA PHE A 383 -10.70 -1.41 6.97
C PHE A 383 -11.42 -1.85 5.69
N GLN A 384 -12.44 -2.71 5.79
CA GLN A 384 -13.22 -3.16 4.63
C GLN A 384 -13.87 -1.99 3.88
N LEU A 385 -14.18 -0.87 4.56
CA LEU A 385 -14.64 0.36 3.93
C LEU A 385 -13.68 0.84 2.83
N PHE A 386 -12.38 0.88 3.11
CA PHE A 386 -11.37 1.35 2.16
C PHE A 386 -11.30 0.43 0.93
N VAL A 387 -11.39 -0.89 1.15
CA VAL A 387 -11.41 -1.88 0.06
C VAL A 387 -12.63 -1.68 -0.85
N ILE A 388 -13.82 -1.52 -0.27
CA ILE A 388 -15.05 -1.27 -1.04
C ILE A 388 -14.92 -0.03 -1.91
N VAL A 389 -14.41 1.08 -1.34
CA VAL A 389 -14.26 2.33 -2.08
C VAL A 389 -13.19 2.19 -3.15
N LYS A 390 -12.03 1.63 -2.83
CA LYS A 390 -10.95 1.39 -3.81
C LYS A 390 -11.47 0.58 -5.01
N ASP A 391 -12.20 -0.51 -4.77
CA ASP A 391 -12.72 -1.35 -5.86
C ASP A 391 -13.78 -0.61 -6.70
N PHE A 392 -14.60 0.23 -6.07
CA PHE A 392 -15.52 1.10 -6.79
C PHE A 392 -14.77 2.10 -7.67
N LEU A 393 -13.71 2.74 -7.18
CA LEU A 393 -12.90 3.67 -7.95
C LEU A 393 -12.24 3.00 -9.16
N ASP A 394 -11.69 1.81 -8.98
CA ASP A 394 -11.12 1.05 -10.09
C ASP A 394 -12.17 0.72 -11.17
N LYS A 395 -13.42 0.41 -10.76
CA LYS A 395 -14.53 0.20 -11.71
C LYS A 395 -14.95 1.49 -12.41
N VAL A 396 -14.98 2.63 -11.72
CA VAL A 396 -15.27 3.94 -12.32
C VAL A 396 -14.23 4.28 -13.38
N ASP A 397 -12.94 4.08 -13.08
CA ASP A 397 -11.84 4.33 -14.01
C ASP A 397 -11.95 3.47 -15.29
N GLN A 398 -12.22 2.18 -15.12
CA GLN A 398 -12.49 1.27 -16.24
C GLN A 398 -13.65 1.76 -17.12
N VAL A 399 -14.73 2.25 -16.52
CA VAL A 399 -15.88 2.80 -17.25
C VAL A 399 -15.51 4.10 -17.96
N CYS A 400 -14.75 5.00 -17.32
CA CYS A 400 -14.27 6.22 -17.96
C CYS A 400 -13.43 5.93 -19.21
N VAL A 401 -12.54 4.94 -19.15
CA VAL A 401 -11.75 4.46 -20.29
C VAL A 401 -12.67 3.92 -21.40
N GLN A 402 -13.65 3.09 -21.06
CA GLN A 402 -14.60 2.53 -22.04
C GLN A 402 -15.45 3.60 -22.72
N LEU A 403 -15.88 4.64 -22.00
CA LEU A 403 -16.65 5.75 -22.56
C LEU A 403 -15.81 6.62 -23.49
N ASN A 404 -14.52 6.80 -23.20
CA ASN A 404 -13.60 7.54 -24.05
C ASN A 404 -13.28 6.79 -25.37
N HIS A 405 -13.32 5.45 -25.34
CA HIS A 405 -13.05 4.57 -26.50
C HIS A 405 -14.30 4.11 -27.27
N LYS A 406 -15.46 4.75 -27.14
CA LYS A 406 -16.62 4.52 -28.04
C LYS A 406 -16.57 5.49 -29.23
N PRO A 407 -15.83 5.22 -30.34
CA PRO A 407 -16.07 5.93 -31.59
C PRO A 407 -17.44 5.49 -32.13
N GLN A 408 -18.26 6.44 -32.57
CA GLN A 408 -19.47 6.07 -33.28
C GLN A 408 -19.11 5.37 -34.60
N LYS A 409 -19.66 4.18 -34.81
CA LYS A 409 -19.88 3.67 -36.17
C LYS A 409 -20.86 4.63 -36.85
N ASN A 410 -20.35 5.44 -37.77
CA ASN A 410 -21.18 6.12 -38.76
C ASN A 410 -21.83 5.05 -39.65
N ASN A 411 -23.11 4.74 -39.41
CA ASN A 411 -23.91 3.99 -40.37
C ASN A 411 -24.37 4.97 -41.47
N VAL A 412 -23.51 5.21 -42.46
CA VAL A 412 -23.94 5.64 -43.78
C VAL A 412 -24.14 4.38 -44.61
N ALA A 413 -25.33 3.78 -44.52
CA ALA A 413 -25.74 2.76 -45.48
C ALA A 413 -26.60 3.46 -46.54
N GLY A 414 -26.01 3.62 -47.72
CA GLY A 414 -26.63 4.22 -48.89
C GLY A 414 -27.86 3.44 -49.37
N TYR A 415 -28.79 4.19 -49.95
CA TYR A 415 -29.93 3.72 -50.70
C TYR A 415 -29.51 2.78 -51.84
N VAL A 416 -30.03 1.55 -51.84
CA VAL A 416 -30.27 0.78 -53.07
C VAL A 416 -31.62 0.07 -52.94
N VAL A 417 -32.51 0.40 -53.87
CA VAL A 417 -33.85 -0.17 -54.07
C VAL A 417 -33.73 -1.53 -54.75
N SER A 418 -34.44 -2.55 -54.26
CA SER A 418 -35.05 -3.57 -55.13
C SER A 418 -36.18 -4.35 -54.43
N SER A 419 -37.12 -4.79 -55.26
CA SER A 419 -38.52 -5.23 -55.05
C SER A 419 -38.72 -6.64 -54.44
N GLY A 420 -39.89 -6.86 -53.79
CA GLY A 420 -40.30 -8.02 -52.94
C GLY A 420 -40.61 -9.38 -53.64
N PRO A 421 -41.42 -10.32 -53.07
CA PRO A 421 -42.62 -10.09 -52.22
C PRO A 421 -42.84 -10.99 -50.96
N SER A 422 -43.70 -10.45 -50.07
CA SER A 422 -44.70 -11.05 -49.16
C SER A 422 -44.40 -12.28 -48.28
N SER A 423 -44.38 -12.06 -46.95
CA SER A 423 -45.26 -12.76 -45.99
C SER A 423 -45.41 -11.92 -44.71
N SER A 424 -46.65 -11.76 -44.24
CA SER A 424 -46.99 -11.18 -42.91
C SER A 424 -46.82 -12.29 -41.85
N PRO A 425 -46.55 -12.02 -40.54
CA PRO A 425 -47.45 -11.19 -39.73
C PRO A 425 -46.84 -10.46 -38.51
N ILE A 426 -47.72 -9.72 -37.81
CA ILE A 426 -47.62 -9.19 -36.45
C ILE A 426 -46.80 -7.89 -36.32
N ILE A 427 -47.52 -6.82 -35.94
CA ILE A 427 -46.99 -5.52 -35.53
C ILE A 427 -46.53 -5.62 -34.07
N PRO A 428 -45.24 -5.45 -33.73
CA PRO A 428 -44.86 -4.96 -32.42
C PRO A 428 -44.80 -3.43 -32.50
N SER A 429 -45.53 -2.80 -31.60
CA SER A 429 -45.47 -1.36 -31.32
C SER A 429 -44.02 -0.90 -31.18
N ARG A 430 -43.61 -0.05 -32.12
CA ARG A 430 -42.26 0.48 -32.30
C ARG A 430 -42.20 1.90 -31.75
N PHE A 431 -41.42 2.18 -30.70
CA PHE A 431 -40.96 3.53 -30.29
C PHE A 431 -39.75 3.41 -29.31
N PRO A 432 -38.96 4.48 -29.03
CA PRO A 432 -37.86 5.03 -29.82
C PRO A 432 -36.48 4.85 -29.14
N ASN A 433 -35.39 5.17 -29.85
CA ASN A 433 -34.02 5.22 -29.32
C ASN A 433 -33.91 6.23 -28.16
N LEU A 434 -33.17 5.87 -27.11
CA LEU A 434 -32.76 6.78 -26.02
C LEU A 434 -31.68 7.74 -26.53
N SER A 435 -32.10 8.74 -27.30
CA SER A 435 -31.28 9.90 -27.66
C SER A 435 -32.00 11.16 -27.17
N CYS A 436 -31.27 11.99 -26.40
CA CYS A 436 -31.68 13.24 -25.75
C CYS A 436 -32.16 13.11 -24.29
N ILE A 437 -31.22 13.31 -23.37
CA ILE A 437 -31.49 13.54 -21.92
C ILE A 437 -30.47 14.60 -21.44
N SER A 438 -30.59 15.83 -21.95
CA SER A 438 -29.59 16.89 -21.81
C SER A 438 -29.94 17.99 -20.79
N CYS A 439 -30.79 17.75 -19.79
CA CYS A 439 -31.09 18.77 -18.78
C CYS A 439 -31.29 18.21 -17.37
N GLN A 440 -31.02 19.06 -16.36
CA GLN A 440 -31.18 18.78 -14.92
C GLN A 440 -32.62 18.34 -14.56
N THR A 441 -33.58 18.59 -15.46
CA THR A 441 -34.97 18.12 -15.45
C THR A 441 -35.14 16.62 -15.74
N CYS A 442 -34.17 15.94 -16.35
CA CYS A 442 -34.39 14.58 -16.83
C CYS A 442 -34.23 13.45 -15.78
N LEU A 443 -33.63 13.74 -14.63
CA LEU A 443 -33.76 12.87 -13.46
C LEU A 443 -35.25 12.73 -13.02
N GLN A 444 -36.12 13.65 -13.46
CA GLN A 444 -37.56 13.61 -13.22
C GLN A 444 -38.35 12.79 -14.27
N HIS A 445 -37.74 12.31 -15.38
CA HIS A 445 -38.46 11.64 -16.49
C HIS A 445 -37.85 10.31 -17.01
N LEU A 446 -37.23 9.48 -16.18
CA LEU A 446 -36.96 8.08 -16.52
C LEU A 446 -38.26 7.23 -16.55
N PRO A 447 -38.62 6.54 -17.65
CA PRO A 447 -39.71 5.58 -17.65
C PRO A 447 -39.33 4.32 -16.85
N ALA A 448 -40.20 3.91 -15.92
CA ALA A 448 -39.95 2.87 -14.90
C ALA A 448 -39.70 1.44 -15.44
N ASN A 449 -39.78 1.19 -16.75
CA ASN A 449 -39.90 -0.16 -17.32
C ASN A 449 -38.70 -0.62 -18.20
N GLN A 450 -37.52 -0.01 -18.09
CA GLN A 450 -36.41 -0.21 -19.05
C GLN A 450 -35.16 -0.94 -18.52
N MET A 451 -35.17 -1.49 -17.29
CA MET A 451 -34.05 -2.29 -16.75
C MET A 451 -34.55 -3.61 -16.16
N LYS A 452 -33.92 -4.73 -16.54
CA LYS A 452 -34.20 -6.05 -15.95
C LYS A 452 -33.52 -6.10 -14.58
N ILE A 453 -34.32 -6.09 -13.52
CA ILE A 453 -33.85 -6.09 -12.13
C ILE A 453 -33.62 -7.55 -11.70
N SER A 454 -32.39 -7.88 -11.30
CA SER A 454 -32.07 -9.17 -10.65
C SER A 454 -32.64 -9.20 -9.23
N GLU A 455 -33.26 -10.31 -8.82
CA GLU A 455 -33.90 -10.50 -7.50
C GLU A 455 -32.98 -10.26 -6.29
N GLU A 456 -31.66 -10.18 -6.48
CA GLU A 456 -30.71 -9.87 -5.40
C GLU A 456 -30.46 -8.37 -5.16
N TRP A 457 -30.82 -7.49 -6.11
CA TRP A 457 -30.69 -6.03 -5.95
C TRP A 457 -31.58 -5.45 -4.86
N PHE A 458 -32.56 -6.24 -4.49
CA PHE A 458 -33.63 -5.89 -3.61
C PHE A 458 -33.10 -5.66 -2.18
N LEU A 459 -32.15 -6.40 -1.62
CA LEU A 459 -31.96 -6.42 -0.15
C LEU A 459 -31.34 -5.18 0.55
N ASN A 460 -30.78 -4.15 -0.12
CA ASN A 460 -29.88 -3.17 0.54
C ASN A 460 -30.31 -1.69 0.56
N MET A 461 -31.54 -1.36 0.15
CA MET A 461 -32.08 0.01 0.25
C MET A 461 -33.05 0.10 1.44
N TYR A 462 -32.83 1.06 2.35
CA TYR A 462 -33.59 1.20 3.58
C TYR A 462 -34.22 2.61 3.72
N HIS A 463 -35.38 2.66 4.38
CA HIS A 463 -36.01 3.90 4.85
C HIS A 463 -35.53 4.18 6.29
N VAL A 464 -35.06 5.40 6.55
CA VAL A 464 -34.81 5.86 7.92
C VAL A 464 -36.16 6.17 8.55
N SER A 465 -36.47 5.50 9.68
CA SER A 465 -37.64 5.80 10.51
C SER A 465 -37.45 7.10 11.28
#